data_AF-A0A5J5P3M7-F1
#
_entry.id   AF-A0A5J5P3M7-F1
#
_cell.length_a   1.000
_cell.length_b   1.000
_cell.length_c   1.000
_cell.angle_alpha   90.00
_cell.angle_beta   90.00
_cell.angle_gamma   90.00
#
_symmetry.space_group_name_H-M   'P 1'
#
loop_
_entity.id
_entity.type
_entity.pdbx_description
1 polymer ?
#
loop_
_entity_poly.entity_id
_entity_poly.type
_entity_poly.pdbx_seq_one_letter_code
_entity_poly.pdbx_strand_id
1 'polypeptide(L)'
;MLEPSSQKPNFLIPQVSPTPAAPPPPMKQPPPPPPPPSLVRTYSGKLLSLLSERPSLRATSEFDSDSRVFFHKVSCKLFDNLASLKLSFINDRKREISEPQLMLTSKYLSIHYDPDEQNALIRTSFDVGPMLNFNVAHDLKAQQGEVSMNASLPSPGFGVQVSSSFPYSGLPRATIRFPMGEVTLEEREEADVLRTLSVKGILRGQILNGVCSAHYVDEELKLRYIYKDQAMSFIPSISIPSNAVSFAFKRRLSPSDKLSYWYKLYSNNWSAVYKHTYKKSFKLKAGYDSEVRLGWASIWVGDKNGRARTAPMKMKVQFMLQVPQDDIKSSTLMFRVKKRWDIL
;
A
#
# COMPACT_ATOMS: atom_id res chain seq x y z
N MET A 1 -45.30 -67.83 70.13
CA MET A 1 -46.55 -67.09 69.85
C MET A 1 -46.56 -65.87 70.75
N LEU A 2 -46.64 -64.67 70.15
CA LEU A 2 -46.80 -63.30 70.72
C LEU A 2 -45.72 -62.81 71.72
N GLU A 3 -45.22 -61.58 71.71
CA GLU A 3 -45.23 -60.39 70.82
C GLU A 3 -44.25 -59.39 71.49
N PRO A 4 -43.48 -58.54 70.78
CA PRO A 4 -42.63 -57.55 71.43
C PRO A 4 -43.30 -56.17 71.51
N SER A 5 -43.19 -55.53 72.69
CA SER A 5 -43.70 -54.18 72.94
C SER A 5 -42.73 -53.10 72.46
N SER A 6 -43.29 -52.18 71.67
CA SER A 6 -42.74 -50.90 71.23
C SER A 6 -42.75 -49.87 72.35
N GLN A 7 -41.73 -48.99 72.40
CA GLN A 7 -41.81 -47.57 72.02
C GLN A 7 -40.65 -46.75 72.62
N LYS A 8 -40.13 -45.84 71.78
CA LYS A 8 -39.05 -44.87 72.03
C LYS A 8 -39.32 -43.98 73.26
N PRO A 9 -38.26 -43.36 73.83
CA PRO A 9 -38.14 -41.92 73.58
C PRO A 9 -36.72 -41.36 73.47
N ASN A 10 -36.70 -40.13 72.94
CA ASN A 10 -35.79 -39.01 73.16
C ASN A 10 -34.34 -39.04 72.65
N PHE A 11 -34.09 -38.14 71.71
CA PHE A 11 -32.78 -37.67 71.28
C PHE A 11 -32.29 -36.58 72.23
N LEU A 12 -31.20 -36.87 72.95
CA LEU A 12 -30.29 -35.89 73.53
C LEU A 12 -28.88 -36.20 73.01
N ILE A 13 -28.22 -35.16 72.52
CA ILE A 13 -26.97 -35.16 71.76
C ILE A 13 -25.80 -35.59 72.66
N PRO A 14 -24.89 -36.48 72.23
CA PRO A 14 -23.64 -36.73 72.94
C PRO A 14 -22.43 -36.06 72.26
N GLN A 15 -21.67 -35.29 73.03
CA GLN A 15 -20.21 -35.12 72.84
C GLN A 15 -19.49 -36.23 73.61
N VAL A 16 -18.58 -36.98 72.98
CA VAL A 16 -17.44 -37.64 73.65
C VAL A 16 -16.30 -37.92 72.63
N SER A 17 -15.13 -37.29 72.82
CA SER A 17 -13.79 -37.67 72.29
C SER A 17 -13.30 -38.98 72.98
N PRO A 18 -12.19 -39.72 72.63
CA PRO A 18 -10.88 -39.23 72.13
C PRO A 18 -10.07 -40.24 71.27
N THR A 19 -8.86 -39.86 70.78
CA THR A 19 -7.61 -40.68 70.84
C THR A 19 -6.38 -39.92 70.27
N PRO A 20 -5.14 -40.26 70.68
CA PRO A 20 -4.00 -39.34 70.81
C PRO A 20 -3.03 -39.26 69.61
N ALA A 21 -2.23 -38.17 69.60
CA ALA A 21 -1.34 -37.74 68.54
C ALA A 21 -0.06 -38.58 68.35
N ALA A 22 0.34 -38.78 67.08
CA ALA A 22 1.63 -39.34 66.68
C ALA A 22 2.69 -38.24 66.46
N PRO A 23 3.98 -38.50 66.73
CA PRO A 23 5.05 -37.50 66.61
C PRO A 23 5.45 -37.21 65.15
N PRO A 24 5.98 -36.00 64.85
CA PRO A 24 6.31 -35.60 63.49
C PRO A 24 7.61 -36.23 62.97
N PRO A 25 7.72 -36.51 61.66
CA PRO A 25 8.95 -37.01 61.04
C PRO A 25 10.01 -35.91 60.86
N PRO A 26 11.31 -36.26 60.79
CA PRO A 26 12.41 -35.31 60.72
C PRO A 26 12.50 -34.57 59.37
N MET A 27 12.87 -33.28 59.43
CA MET A 27 12.99 -32.38 58.28
C MET A 27 14.13 -32.80 57.34
N LYS A 28 13.86 -32.91 56.03
CA LYS A 28 14.89 -33.09 54.99
C LYS A 28 15.56 -31.75 54.67
N GLN A 29 16.89 -31.68 54.71
CA GLN A 29 17.66 -30.52 54.25
C GLN A 29 17.60 -30.36 52.72
N PRO A 30 17.63 -29.13 52.18
CA PRO A 30 17.62 -28.90 50.73
C PRO A 30 19.00 -29.20 50.09
N PRO A 31 19.05 -29.62 48.81
CA PRO A 31 20.30 -29.84 48.10
C PRO A 31 21.02 -28.52 47.76
N PRO A 32 22.36 -28.53 47.57
CA PRO A 32 23.14 -27.33 47.28
C PRO A 32 22.86 -26.77 45.88
N PRO A 33 23.05 -25.44 45.68
CA PRO A 33 22.79 -24.78 44.40
C PRO A 33 23.83 -25.17 43.31
N PRO A 34 23.43 -25.13 42.03
CA PRO A 34 24.33 -25.44 40.92
C PRO A 34 25.39 -24.34 40.69
N PRO A 35 26.55 -24.68 40.11
CA PRO A 35 27.61 -23.71 39.85
C PRO A 35 27.22 -22.70 38.75
N PRO A 36 27.79 -21.48 38.76
CA PRO A 36 27.44 -20.42 37.81
C PRO A 36 27.89 -20.76 36.38
N PRO A 37 27.13 -20.35 35.36
CA PRO A 37 27.47 -20.62 33.96
C PRO A 37 28.72 -19.84 33.53
N SER A 38 29.66 -20.55 32.91
CA SER A 38 30.89 -20.00 32.33
C SER A 38 30.56 -19.03 31.18
N LEU A 39 30.91 -17.75 31.33
CA LEU A 39 30.81 -16.74 30.27
C LEU A 39 31.92 -16.97 29.22
N VAL A 40 31.73 -17.95 28.34
CA VAL A 40 32.50 -18.01 27.09
C VAL A 40 31.96 -16.92 26.18
N ARG A 41 32.74 -15.84 26.04
CA ARG A 41 32.47 -14.68 25.19
C ARG A 41 32.56 -15.07 23.72
N THR A 42 31.53 -15.71 23.17
CA THR A 42 31.43 -15.98 21.72
C THR A 42 30.86 -14.77 20.97
N TYR A 43 31.54 -13.62 21.05
CA TYR A 43 31.19 -12.41 20.30
C TYR A 43 32.27 -12.11 19.26
N SER A 44 32.39 -12.95 18.23
CA SER A 44 33.12 -12.55 17.00
C SER A 44 32.71 -13.31 15.73
N GLY A 45 31.89 -14.37 15.82
CA GLY A 45 31.51 -15.18 14.64
C GLY A 45 30.19 -14.78 13.97
N LYS A 46 29.24 -14.18 14.68
CA LYS A 46 27.86 -13.96 14.18
C LYS A 46 27.71 -12.78 13.21
N LEU A 47 28.57 -11.76 13.31
CA LEU A 47 28.54 -10.60 12.40
C LEU A 47 29.10 -10.94 11.01
N LEU A 48 30.06 -11.87 10.94
CA LEU A 48 30.63 -12.35 9.68
C LEU A 48 29.81 -13.47 9.05
N SER A 49 29.05 -14.25 9.82
CA SER A 49 28.11 -15.24 9.26
C SER A 49 26.91 -14.60 8.55
N LEU A 50 26.52 -13.35 8.89
CA LEU A 50 25.52 -12.57 8.16
C LEU A 50 25.94 -12.18 6.73
N LEU A 51 27.23 -12.29 6.42
CA LEU A 51 27.79 -12.03 5.09
C LEU A 51 27.97 -13.33 4.27
N SER A 52 27.75 -14.50 4.88
CA SER A 52 28.03 -15.81 4.27
C SER A 52 26.92 -16.28 3.34
N GLU A 53 25.66 -15.88 3.58
CA GLU A 53 24.59 -16.10 2.61
C GLU A 53 24.64 -14.99 1.56
N ARG A 54 24.95 -15.37 0.30
CA ARG A 54 24.92 -14.42 -0.81
C ARG A 54 23.53 -13.78 -0.86
N PRO A 55 23.45 -12.45 -0.74
CA PRO A 55 22.16 -11.82 -0.66
C PRO A 55 21.46 -11.91 -2.01
N SER A 56 20.24 -12.47 -2.03
CA SER A 56 19.49 -12.71 -3.27
C SER A 56 19.43 -11.43 -4.12
N LEU A 57 20.00 -11.50 -5.32
CA LEU A 57 20.07 -10.39 -6.26
C LEU A 57 18.91 -10.50 -7.25
N ARG A 58 18.27 -9.37 -7.54
CA ARG A 58 17.20 -9.30 -8.52
C ARG A 58 17.53 -8.24 -9.55
N ALA A 59 17.59 -8.67 -10.81
CA ALA A 59 17.70 -7.77 -11.94
C ALA A 59 16.36 -7.72 -12.69
N THR A 60 15.98 -6.55 -13.18
CA THR A 60 14.83 -6.34 -14.05
C THR A 60 15.26 -5.38 -15.14
N SER A 61 14.91 -5.72 -16.38
CA SER A 61 15.10 -4.87 -17.55
C SER A 61 13.75 -4.71 -18.23
N GLU A 62 13.42 -3.48 -18.60
CA GLU A 62 12.18 -3.12 -19.29
C GLU A 62 12.52 -2.25 -20.49
N PHE A 63 12.14 -2.72 -21.68
CA PHE A 63 12.24 -1.95 -22.91
C PHE A 63 10.90 -1.31 -23.23
N ASP A 64 10.93 -0.04 -23.61
CA ASP A 64 9.77 0.69 -24.15
C ASP A 64 10.08 1.19 -25.55
N SER A 65 9.31 0.75 -26.55
CA SER A 65 9.53 1.14 -27.94
C SER A 65 9.19 2.60 -28.23
N ASP A 66 8.33 3.22 -27.41
CA ASP A 66 7.87 4.59 -27.62
C ASP A 66 9.01 5.58 -27.33
N SER A 67 9.59 5.49 -26.14
CA SER A 67 10.77 6.26 -25.74
C SER A 67 12.09 5.69 -26.28
N ARG A 68 12.09 4.44 -26.78
CA ARG A 68 13.28 3.73 -27.28
C ARG A 68 14.41 3.61 -26.25
N VAL A 69 14.05 3.46 -24.98
CA VAL A 69 15.00 3.30 -23.86
C VAL A 69 14.79 1.98 -23.13
N PHE A 70 15.85 1.54 -22.44
CA PHE A 70 15.81 0.46 -21.48
C PHE A 70 15.84 1.03 -20.06
N PHE A 71 14.85 0.67 -19.26
CA PHE A 71 14.87 0.88 -17.83
C PHE A 71 15.45 -0.35 -17.12
N HIS A 72 16.54 -0.15 -16.39
CA HIS A 72 17.19 -1.19 -15.63
C HIS A 72 16.95 -0.98 -14.14
N LYS A 73 16.74 -2.09 -13.43
CA LYS A 73 16.62 -2.09 -11.97
C LYS A 73 17.29 -3.32 -11.38
N VAL A 74 18.28 -3.07 -10.55
CA VAL A 74 18.96 -4.09 -9.74
C VAL A 74 18.58 -3.86 -8.29
N SER A 75 18.21 -4.91 -7.57
CA SER A 75 17.89 -4.81 -6.15
C SER A 75 18.42 -6.01 -5.40
N CYS A 76 18.94 -5.76 -4.22
CA CYS A 76 19.50 -6.73 -3.32
C CYS A 76 18.91 -6.52 -1.92
N LYS A 77 18.71 -7.60 -1.16
CA LYS A 77 18.29 -7.51 0.23
C LYS A 77 19.50 -7.69 1.13
N LEU A 78 19.63 -6.82 2.13
CA LEU A 78 20.76 -6.80 3.05
C LEU A 78 20.29 -7.23 4.44
N PHE A 79 21.21 -7.76 5.25
CA PHE A 79 21.00 -8.07 6.68
C PHE A 79 19.73 -8.89 6.93
N ASP A 80 19.63 -10.11 6.38
CA ASP A 80 18.47 -10.99 6.56
C ASP A 80 17.11 -10.35 6.24
N ASN A 81 17.08 -9.53 5.19
CA ASN A 81 15.91 -8.76 4.74
C ASN A 81 15.53 -7.54 5.59
N LEU A 82 16.38 -7.08 6.52
CA LEU A 82 16.15 -5.86 7.30
C LEU A 82 16.28 -4.59 6.45
N ALA A 83 17.07 -4.64 5.37
CA ALA A 83 17.19 -3.54 4.42
C ALA A 83 17.19 -4.02 2.97
N SER A 84 16.98 -3.09 2.04
CA SER A 84 17.09 -3.31 0.60
C SER A 84 17.90 -2.21 -0.04
N LEU A 85 18.86 -2.59 -0.87
CA LEU A 85 19.58 -1.69 -1.78
C LEU A 85 18.99 -1.85 -3.17
N LYS A 86 18.67 -0.74 -3.84
CA LYS A 86 18.16 -0.73 -5.21
C LYS A 86 18.95 0.29 -6.02
N LEU A 87 19.39 -0.14 -7.19
CA LEU A 87 19.96 0.70 -8.24
C LEU A 87 18.98 0.68 -9.41
N SER A 88 18.63 1.85 -9.94
CA SER A 88 17.95 1.96 -11.23
C SER A 88 18.64 2.97 -12.12
N PHE A 89 18.53 2.79 -13.41
CA PHE A 89 19.05 3.71 -14.41
C PHE A 89 18.34 3.46 -15.73
N ILE A 90 18.40 4.46 -16.62
CA ILE A 90 17.92 4.37 -17.98
C ILE A 90 19.12 4.23 -18.91
N ASN A 91 18.95 3.47 -19.99
CA ASN A 91 19.93 3.38 -21.04
C ASN A 91 19.27 3.58 -22.42
N ASP A 92 19.84 4.43 -23.25
CA ASP A 92 19.38 4.72 -24.60
C ASP A 92 19.92 3.73 -25.66
N ARG A 93 19.62 4.01 -26.94
CA ARG A 93 20.12 3.21 -28.08
C ARG A 93 21.64 3.27 -28.28
N LYS A 94 22.30 4.32 -27.79
CA LYS A 94 23.76 4.52 -27.88
C LYS A 94 24.51 3.89 -26.72
N ARG A 95 23.80 3.28 -25.77
CA ARG A 95 24.33 2.75 -24.51
C ARG A 95 24.66 3.83 -23.47
N GLU A 96 24.20 5.07 -23.68
CA GLU A 96 24.38 6.16 -22.74
C GLU A 96 23.45 5.98 -21.54
N ILE A 97 24.01 6.10 -20.33
CA ILE A 97 23.28 5.94 -19.08
C ILE A 97 22.76 7.30 -18.63
N SER A 98 21.50 7.36 -18.21
CA SER A 98 20.87 8.56 -17.65
C SER A 98 19.99 8.22 -16.45
N GLU A 99 19.71 9.23 -15.62
CA GLU A 99 18.85 9.12 -14.43
C GLU A 99 19.25 7.94 -13.50
N PRO A 100 20.54 7.79 -13.13
CA PRO A 100 20.92 6.79 -12.16
C PRO A 100 20.30 7.14 -10.82
N GLN A 101 19.76 6.15 -10.13
CA GLN A 101 19.16 6.33 -8.81
C GLN A 101 19.60 5.21 -7.89
N LEU A 102 20.14 5.58 -6.73
CA LEU A 102 20.54 4.66 -5.68
C LEU A 102 19.59 4.82 -4.48
N MET A 103 18.97 3.73 -4.06
CA MET A 103 18.01 3.74 -2.97
C MET A 103 18.35 2.68 -1.93
N LEU A 104 18.58 3.12 -0.69
CA LEU A 104 18.68 2.27 0.48
C LEU A 104 17.39 2.41 1.29
N THR A 105 16.68 1.30 1.53
CA THR A 105 15.43 1.33 2.30
C THR A 105 15.48 0.29 3.42
N SER A 106 15.22 0.71 4.65
CA SER A 106 14.99 -0.12 5.83
C SER A 106 13.63 0.21 6.47
N LYS A 107 13.33 -0.35 7.65
CA LYS A 107 12.07 -0.06 8.36
C LYS A 107 11.94 1.41 8.76
N TYR A 108 13.01 2.04 9.24
CA TYR A 108 12.98 3.37 9.85
C TYR A 108 13.75 4.43 9.07
N LEU A 109 14.48 4.03 8.02
CA LEU A 109 15.33 4.91 7.23
C LEU A 109 15.21 4.54 5.74
N SER A 110 14.93 5.53 4.90
CA SER A 110 15.05 5.45 3.45
C SER A 110 15.94 6.58 2.95
N ILE A 111 16.93 6.27 2.12
CA ILE A 111 17.81 7.25 1.48
C ILE A 111 17.64 7.04 -0.03
N HIS A 112 17.30 8.11 -0.72
CA HIS A 112 17.20 8.17 -2.17
C HIS A 112 18.27 9.13 -2.66
N TYR A 113 19.30 8.61 -3.29
CA TYR A 113 20.42 9.39 -3.81
C TYR A 113 20.33 9.46 -5.33
N ASP A 114 20.38 10.67 -5.85
CA ASP A 114 20.49 11.00 -7.26
C ASP A 114 21.93 11.51 -7.53
N PRO A 115 22.78 10.70 -8.19
CA PRO A 115 24.15 11.09 -8.54
C PRO A 115 24.23 12.24 -9.53
N ASP A 116 23.28 12.37 -10.47
CA ASP A 116 23.29 13.42 -11.49
C ASP A 116 22.99 14.77 -10.86
N GLU A 117 22.03 14.81 -9.93
CA GLU A 117 21.73 16.01 -9.15
C GLU A 117 22.69 16.25 -7.99
N GLN A 118 23.53 15.28 -7.62
CA GLN A 118 24.32 15.26 -6.38
C GLN A 118 23.47 15.54 -5.14
N ASN A 119 22.24 15.02 -5.13
CA ASN A 119 21.27 15.26 -4.08
C ASN A 119 20.86 13.95 -3.39
N ALA A 120 20.53 14.02 -2.11
CA ALA A 120 19.94 12.92 -1.38
C ALA A 120 18.67 13.36 -0.66
N LEU A 121 17.60 12.59 -0.83
CA LEU A 121 16.40 12.67 -0.02
C LEU A 121 16.46 11.60 1.07
N ILE A 122 16.60 12.05 2.31
CA ILE A 122 16.62 11.22 3.50
C ILE A 122 15.23 11.21 4.11
N ARG A 123 14.70 10.03 4.40
CA ARG A 123 13.42 9.85 5.10
C ARG A 123 13.62 8.97 6.31
N THR A 124 13.18 9.45 7.48
CA THR A 124 13.20 8.68 8.73
C THR A 124 11.80 8.56 9.29
N SER A 125 11.50 7.41 9.89
CA SER A 125 10.23 7.12 10.55
C SER A 125 10.50 6.56 11.94
N PHE A 126 9.83 7.09 12.97
CA PHE A 126 9.96 6.65 14.35
C PHE A 126 8.58 6.41 14.95
N ASP A 127 8.38 5.21 15.48
CA ASP A 127 7.16 4.85 16.21
C ASP A 127 7.37 5.21 17.68
N VAL A 128 6.59 6.14 18.21
CA VAL A 128 6.64 6.54 19.63
C VAL A 128 5.67 5.68 20.46
N GLY A 129 4.65 5.13 19.80
CA GLY A 129 3.71 4.18 20.39
C GLY A 129 2.86 3.53 19.31
N PRO A 130 1.91 2.66 19.69
CA PRO A 130 1.07 1.93 18.73
C PRO A 130 0.16 2.84 17.89
N MET A 131 -0.09 4.08 18.34
CA MET A 131 -1.00 5.03 17.71
C MET A 131 -0.31 6.30 17.23
N LEU A 132 1.00 6.47 17.45
CA LEU A 132 1.72 7.71 17.16
C LEU A 132 3.04 7.43 16.43
N ASN A 133 3.17 8.00 15.25
CA ASN A 133 4.33 7.87 14.38
C ASN A 133 4.81 9.26 13.91
N PHE A 134 6.12 9.44 13.88
CA PHE A 134 6.77 10.64 13.36
C PHE A 134 7.52 10.29 12.08
N ASN A 135 7.37 11.12 11.05
CA ASN A 135 8.16 11.03 9.82
C ASN A 135 8.90 12.34 9.60
N VAL A 136 10.16 12.22 9.19
CA VAL A 136 10.95 13.35 8.73
C VAL A 136 11.45 13.04 7.33
N ALA A 137 11.27 13.97 6.41
CA ALA A 137 11.88 13.95 5.08
C ALA A 137 12.78 15.16 4.94
N HIS A 138 14.00 14.98 4.44
CA HIS A 138 14.96 16.06 4.26
C HIS A 138 15.70 15.91 2.94
N ASP A 139 15.63 16.94 2.11
CA ASP A 139 16.38 17.13 0.89
C ASP A 139 17.67 17.89 1.20
N LEU A 140 18.81 17.23 1.02
CA LEU A 140 20.10 17.78 1.41
C LEU A 140 20.54 18.97 0.56
N LYS A 141 20.28 18.93 -0.75
CA LYS A 141 20.73 19.98 -1.67
C LYS A 141 19.87 21.24 -1.56
N ALA A 142 18.55 21.06 -1.48
CA ALA A 142 17.62 22.17 -1.27
C ALA A 142 17.66 22.72 0.17
N GLN A 143 18.27 21.98 1.10
CA GLN A 143 18.24 22.26 2.55
C GLN A 143 16.80 22.40 3.07
N GLN A 144 15.86 21.70 2.46
CA GLN A 144 14.44 21.76 2.77
C GLN A 144 13.95 20.38 3.23
N GLY A 145 12.81 20.34 3.91
CA GLY A 145 12.29 19.11 4.46
C GLY A 145 10.87 19.26 4.96
N GLU A 146 10.32 18.15 5.44
CA GLU A 146 9.00 18.07 6.04
C GLU A 146 9.09 17.19 7.29
N VAL A 147 8.59 17.72 8.41
CA VAL A 147 8.36 16.95 9.63
C VAL A 147 6.87 16.70 9.72
N SER A 148 6.47 15.46 9.92
CA SER A 148 5.07 15.10 10.09
C SER A 148 4.87 14.17 11.28
N MET A 149 3.73 14.37 11.95
CA MET A 149 3.24 13.55 13.03
C MET A 149 1.91 12.93 12.58
N ASN A 150 1.76 11.63 12.76
CA ASN A 150 0.55 10.89 12.46
C ASN A 150 0.07 10.17 13.71
N ALA A 151 -1.13 10.53 14.17
CA ALA A 151 -1.85 9.86 15.24
C ALA A 151 -3.06 9.11 14.65
N SER A 152 -3.22 7.82 14.95
CA SER A 152 -4.32 7.02 14.40
C SER A 152 -4.92 6.04 15.42
N LEU A 153 -6.25 6.01 15.49
CA LEU A 153 -7.03 5.07 16.28
C LEU A 153 -7.55 3.92 15.39
N PRO A 154 -7.26 2.65 15.69
CA PRO A 154 -7.63 1.51 14.85
C PRO A 154 -9.14 1.31 14.64
N SER A 155 -9.95 1.63 15.65
CA SER A 155 -11.41 1.55 15.61
C SER A 155 -11.97 2.74 16.40
N PRO A 156 -12.85 3.58 15.82
CA PRO A 156 -13.54 3.44 14.54
C PRO A 156 -12.78 4.04 13.33
N GLY A 157 -11.44 4.14 13.37
CA GLY A 157 -10.64 4.60 12.22
C GLY A 157 -10.44 6.12 12.15
N PHE A 158 -10.41 6.80 13.30
CA PHE A 158 -10.04 8.22 13.36
C PHE A 158 -8.53 8.40 13.28
N GLY A 159 -8.09 9.53 12.74
CA GLY A 159 -6.68 9.90 12.78
C GLY A 159 -6.46 11.38 12.54
N VAL A 160 -5.30 11.86 12.95
CA VAL A 160 -4.85 13.23 12.75
C VAL A 160 -3.42 13.18 12.23
N GLN A 161 -3.16 13.87 11.13
CA GLN A 161 -1.83 14.06 10.59
C GLN A 161 -1.53 15.56 10.58
N VAL A 162 -0.42 15.95 11.19
CA VAL A 162 0.08 17.33 11.14
C VAL A 162 1.45 17.31 10.51
N SER A 163 1.71 18.21 9.57
CA SER A 163 2.98 18.31 8.87
C SER A 163 3.42 19.75 8.72
N SER A 164 4.71 20.00 8.86
CA SER A 164 5.35 21.30 8.70
C SER A 164 6.59 21.18 7.85
N SER A 165 6.87 22.21 7.05
CA SER A 165 8.13 22.37 6.34
C SER A 165 9.28 22.65 7.32
N PHE A 166 10.50 22.34 6.88
CA PHE A 166 11.76 22.70 7.51
C PHE A 166 12.72 23.27 6.44
N PRO A 167 13.34 24.46 6.61
CA PRO A 167 13.06 25.45 7.65
C PRO A 167 11.58 25.83 7.66
N TYR A 168 11.10 26.20 8.85
CA TYR A 168 9.68 26.50 9.05
C TYR A 168 9.23 27.63 8.12
N SER A 169 8.23 27.33 7.30
CA SER A 169 7.61 28.29 6.39
C SER A 169 6.10 28.05 6.33
N GLY A 170 5.33 29.06 6.71
CA GLY A 170 3.87 29.03 6.61
C GLY A 170 3.18 28.23 7.72
N LEU A 171 1.86 28.06 7.59
CA LEU A 171 1.05 27.28 8.50
C LEU A 171 1.25 25.77 8.29
N PRO A 172 1.25 24.97 9.36
CA PRO A 172 1.33 23.52 9.22
C PRO A 172 0.09 22.98 8.50
N ARG A 173 0.29 22.02 7.60
CA ARG A 173 -0.80 21.24 7.01
C ARG A 173 -1.36 20.29 8.05
N ALA A 174 -2.67 20.29 8.23
CA ALA A 174 -3.38 19.40 9.14
C ALA A 174 -4.41 18.57 8.37
N THR A 175 -4.45 17.26 8.61
CA THR A 175 -5.44 16.35 8.02
C THR A 175 -6.14 15.58 9.13
N ILE A 176 -7.46 15.64 9.16
CA ILE A 176 -8.31 14.88 10.07
C ILE A 176 -8.97 13.77 9.25
N ARG A 177 -8.77 12.52 9.67
CA ARG A 177 -9.37 11.33 9.10
C ARG A 177 -10.44 10.80 10.03
N PHE A 178 -11.53 10.34 9.45
CA PHE A 178 -12.64 9.69 10.13
C PHE A 178 -13.13 8.52 9.26
N PRO A 179 -13.89 7.55 9.81
CA PRO A 179 -14.22 6.32 9.08
C PRO A 179 -14.75 6.51 7.66
N MET A 180 -15.50 7.58 7.43
CA MET A 180 -16.20 7.88 6.19
C MET A 180 -15.55 9.01 5.37
N GLY A 181 -14.35 9.48 5.72
CA GLY A 181 -13.75 10.58 5.00
C GLY A 181 -12.50 11.18 5.61
N GLU A 182 -12.02 12.24 4.99
CA GLU A 182 -10.92 13.04 5.50
C GLU A 182 -11.09 14.50 5.09
N VAL A 183 -10.55 15.40 5.90
CA VAL A 183 -10.48 16.84 5.62
C VAL A 183 -9.05 17.29 5.86
N THR A 184 -8.47 17.98 4.89
CA THR A 184 -7.13 18.56 4.94
C THR A 184 -7.22 20.07 4.85
N LEU A 185 -6.52 20.72 5.76
CA LEU A 185 -6.27 22.15 5.77
C LEU A 185 -4.79 22.36 5.43
N GLU A 186 -4.51 23.13 4.40
CA GLU A 186 -3.14 23.48 4.01
C GLU A 186 -3.06 24.91 3.49
N GLU A 187 -1.92 25.55 3.68
CA GLU A 187 -1.64 26.85 3.08
C GLU A 187 -1.13 26.65 1.66
N ARG A 188 -1.68 27.41 0.71
CA ARG A 188 -1.29 27.38 -0.70
C ARG A 188 -0.72 28.74 -1.09
N GLU A 189 0.45 28.72 -1.72
CA GLU A 189 0.97 29.89 -2.44
C GLU A 189 0.38 29.89 -3.86
N GLU A 190 -0.40 30.92 -4.18
CA GLU A 190 -0.88 31.18 -5.53
C GLU A 190 -0.04 32.28 -6.17
N ALA A 191 0.14 32.22 -7.49
CA ALA A 191 1.08 33.08 -8.22
C ALA A 191 0.85 34.59 -8.02
N ASP A 192 -0.37 35.01 -7.69
CA ASP A 192 -0.78 36.42 -7.59
C ASP A 192 -1.36 36.83 -6.21
N VAL A 193 -1.44 35.92 -5.21
CA VAL A 193 -2.01 36.20 -3.88
C VAL A 193 -1.11 35.69 -2.76
N LEU A 194 -0.93 36.50 -1.72
CA LEU A 194 -0.33 36.10 -0.44
C LEU A 194 -1.07 34.89 0.12
N ARG A 195 -0.34 33.78 0.29
CA ARG A 195 -0.68 32.56 1.06
C ARG A 195 -2.15 32.44 1.50
N THR A 196 -2.93 31.70 0.73
CA THR A 196 -4.35 31.45 1.00
C THR A 196 -4.53 30.11 1.70
N LEU A 197 -5.44 30.05 2.68
CA LEU A 197 -5.80 28.81 3.35
C LEU A 197 -6.73 27.97 2.44
N SER A 198 -6.28 26.78 2.07
CA SER A 198 -7.02 25.83 1.23
C SER A 198 -7.60 24.69 2.07
N VAL A 199 -8.88 24.40 1.85
CA VAL A 199 -9.58 23.25 2.42
C VAL A 199 -9.80 22.21 1.34
N LYS A 200 -9.41 20.96 1.61
CA LYS A 200 -9.67 19.79 0.76
C LYS A 200 -10.39 18.75 1.59
N GLY A 201 -11.28 17.99 0.98
CA GLY A 201 -12.03 17.00 1.74
C GLY A 201 -12.69 15.93 0.89
N ILE A 202 -12.82 14.75 1.47
CA ILE A 202 -13.53 13.62 0.88
C ILE A 202 -14.50 13.08 1.90
N LEU A 203 -15.78 12.99 1.55
CA LEU A 203 -16.80 12.32 2.32
C LEU A 203 -17.36 11.15 1.50
N ARG A 204 -17.63 10.03 2.15
CA ARG A 204 -18.22 8.84 1.55
C ARG A 204 -19.34 8.33 2.44
N GLY A 205 -20.44 7.91 1.83
CA GLY A 205 -21.56 7.35 2.55
C GLY A 205 -22.21 6.24 1.74
N GLN A 206 -22.68 5.21 2.43
CA GLN A 206 -23.49 4.19 1.80
C GLN A 206 -24.93 4.70 1.75
N ILE A 207 -25.51 4.76 0.55
CA ILE A 207 -26.88 5.19 0.33
C ILE A 207 -27.50 4.28 -0.72
N LEU A 208 -28.71 3.78 -0.44
CA LEU A 208 -29.33 2.72 -1.23
C LEU A 208 -28.34 1.53 -1.41
N ASN A 209 -28.33 0.92 -2.59
CA ASN A 209 -27.42 -0.18 -2.96
C ASN A 209 -26.08 0.33 -3.53
N GLY A 210 -25.64 1.54 -3.15
CA GLY A 210 -24.44 2.15 -3.69
C GLY A 210 -23.66 3.00 -2.69
N VAL A 211 -22.59 3.61 -3.19
CA VAL A 211 -21.71 4.49 -2.41
C VAL A 211 -21.75 5.88 -3.03
N CYS A 212 -22.19 6.86 -2.26
CA CYS A 212 -22.05 8.27 -2.59
C CYS A 212 -20.69 8.77 -2.08
N SER A 213 -20.06 9.64 -2.85
CA SER A 213 -18.82 10.33 -2.49
C SER A 213 -18.89 11.78 -2.90
N ALA A 214 -18.48 12.66 -1.98
CA ALA A 214 -18.26 14.08 -2.22
C ALA A 214 -16.76 14.35 -2.08
N HIS A 215 -16.17 14.99 -3.09
CA HIS A 215 -14.75 15.31 -3.15
C HIS A 215 -14.60 16.80 -3.43
N TYR A 216 -14.13 17.55 -2.45
CA TYR A 216 -13.90 18.99 -2.56
C TYR A 216 -12.40 19.27 -2.63
N VAL A 217 -11.94 19.85 -3.73
CA VAL A 217 -10.55 20.26 -3.94
C VAL A 217 -10.54 21.50 -4.81
N ASP A 218 -9.74 22.51 -4.42
CA ASP A 218 -9.50 23.71 -5.21
C ASP A 218 -10.81 24.38 -5.68
N GLU A 219 -11.73 24.60 -4.74
CA GLU A 219 -13.06 25.19 -4.96
C GLU A 219 -14.03 24.38 -5.83
N GLU A 220 -13.62 23.19 -6.30
CA GLU A 220 -14.46 22.28 -7.06
C GLU A 220 -15.02 21.16 -6.16
N LEU A 221 -16.35 21.08 -6.07
CA LEU A 221 -17.06 19.98 -5.42
C LEU A 221 -17.50 18.95 -6.46
N LYS A 222 -16.88 17.77 -6.43
CA LYS A 222 -17.26 16.62 -7.25
C LYS A 222 -18.09 15.63 -6.46
N LEU A 223 -19.36 15.49 -6.85
CA LEU A 223 -20.28 14.48 -6.34
C LEU A 223 -20.28 13.27 -7.27
N ARG A 224 -20.16 12.08 -6.70
CA ARG A 224 -20.11 10.82 -7.45
C ARG A 224 -20.83 9.72 -6.71
N TYR A 225 -21.75 9.05 -7.40
CA TYR A 225 -22.40 7.85 -6.91
C TYR A 225 -21.85 6.61 -7.62
N ILE A 226 -21.75 5.48 -6.91
CA ILE A 226 -21.30 4.21 -7.45
C ILE A 226 -22.34 3.16 -7.07
N TYR A 227 -23.14 2.76 -8.05
CA TYR A 227 -23.89 1.52 -7.99
C TYR A 227 -23.07 0.40 -8.59
N LYS A 228 -23.05 -0.76 -7.95
CA LYS A 228 -22.35 -1.95 -8.46
C LYS A 228 -22.99 -3.23 -7.97
N ASP A 229 -23.27 -4.13 -8.91
CA ASP A 229 -23.68 -5.50 -8.65
C ASP A 229 -22.66 -6.50 -9.28
N GLN A 230 -23.06 -7.77 -9.43
CA GLN A 230 -22.21 -8.81 -10.02
C GLN A 230 -21.93 -8.61 -11.52
N ALA A 231 -22.87 -7.98 -12.22
CA ALA A 231 -22.93 -7.87 -13.67
C ALA A 231 -22.53 -6.47 -14.17
N MET A 232 -22.82 -5.42 -13.42
CA MET A 232 -22.70 -4.04 -13.86
C MET A 232 -22.20 -3.08 -12.78
N SER A 233 -21.76 -1.90 -13.24
CA SER A 233 -21.52 -0.74 -12.39
C SER A 233 -21.99 0.50 -13.13
N PHE A 234 -22.75 1.34 -12.45
CA PHE A 234 -23.21 2.64 -12.94
C PHE A 234 -22.68 3.74 -12.03
N ILE A 235 -22.06 4.74 -12.63
CA ILE A 235 -21.23 5.72 -11.92
C ILE A 235 -21.53 7.12 -12.46
N PRO A 236 -22.64 7.76 -12.06
CA PRO A 236 -22.89 9.15 -12.39
C PRO A 236 -22.02 10.06 -11.51
N SER A 237 -21.64 11.21 -12.06
CA SER A 237 -20.97 12.27 -11.34
C SER A 237 -21.32 13.65 -11.89
N ILE A 238 -21.28 14.63 -11.01
CA ILE A 238 -21.41 16.06 -11.32
C ILE A 238 -20.32 16.81 -10.57
N SER A 239 -19.77 17.84 -11.21
CA SER A 239 -18.81 18.74 -10.56
C SER A 239 -19.42 20.15 -10.47
N ILE A 240 -19.25 20.81 -9.34
CA ILE A 240 -19.81 22.13 -8.99
C ILE A 240 -18.63 23.06 -8.72
N PRO A 241 -18.61 24.31 -9.22
CA PRO A 241 -19.73 25.02 -9.87
C PRO A 241 -19.87 24.79 -11.38
N SER A 242 -18.94 24.07 -12.02
CA SER A 242 -18.92 23.87 -13.48
C SER A 242 -20.18 23.19 -14.06
N ASN A 243 -20.98 22.54 -13.21
CA ASN A 243 -22.12 21.70 -13.58
C ASN A 243 -21.76 20.62 -14.62
N ALA A 244 -20.49 20.21 -14.66
CA ALA A 244 -20.01 19.20 -15.59
C ALA A 244 -20.53 17.81 -15.18
N VAL A 245 -21.54 17.31 -15.90
CA VAL A 245 -22.14 15.99 -15.67
C VAL A 245 -21.48 14.93 -16.54
N SER A 246 -21.22 13.76 -15.96
CA SER A 246 -20.74 12.58 -16.67
C SER A 246 -21.27 11.29 -16.05
N PHE A 247 -21.28 10.20 -16.82
CA PHE A 247 -21.51 8.88 -16.25
C PHE A 247 -20.55 7.83 -16.82
N ALA A 248 -20.16 6.89 -15.97
CA ALA A 248 -19.56 5.64 -16.40
C ALA A 248 -20.56 4.50 -16.32
N PHE A 249 -20.51 3.63 -17.29
CA PHE A 249 -21.18 2.35 -17.28
C PHE A 249 -20.15 1.23 -17.48
N LYS A 250 -20.23 0.18 -16.69
CA LYS A 250 -19.39 -1.02 -16.85
C LYS A 250 -20.29 -2.23 -16.84
N ARG A 251 -20.20 -3.10 -17.84
CA ARG A 251 -20.96 -4.35 -17.93
C ARG A 251 -20.02 -5.52 -18.15
N ARG A 252 -20.13 -6.52 -17.30
CA ARG A 252 -19.54 -7.84 -17.50
C ARG A 252 -20.47 -8.62 -18.43
N LEU A 253 -20.05 -8.91 -19.65
CA LEU A 253 -20.86 -9.65 -20.62
C LEU A 253 -20.76 -11.16 -20.39
N SER A 254 -19.57 -11.61 -19.97
CA SER A 254 -19.27 -13.00 -19.62
C SER A 254 -18.23 -13.03 -18.47
N PRO A 255 -17.86 -14.22 -17.95
CA PRO A 255 -16.77 -14.31 -16.99
C PRO A 255 -15.45 -13.68 -17.45
N SER A 256 -15.19 -13.66 -18.76
CA SER A 256 -13.98 -13.19 -19.42
C SER A 256 -14.12 -11.80 -20.04
N ASP A 257 -15.35 -11.38 -20.33
CA ASP A 257 -15.67 -10.21 -21.14
C ASP A 257 -16.22 -9.06 -20.31
N LYS A 258 -15.67 -7.86 -20.53
CA LYS A 258 -16.12 -6.63 -19.89
C LYS A 258 -16.14 -5.48 -20.89
N LEU A 259 -17.27 -4.80 -20.96
CA LEU A 259 -17.44 -3.51 -21.61
C LEU A 259 -17.38 -2.40 -20.55
N SER A 260 -16.72 -1.30 -20.87
CA SER A 260 -16.75 -0.06 -20.09
C SER A 260 -17.05 1.09 -21.04
N TYR A 261 -17.93 1.98 -20.64
CA TYR A 261 -18.33 3.17 -21.37
C TYR A 261 -18.26 4.37 -20.43
N TRP A 262 -17.81 5.50 -20.93
CA TRP A 262 -17.77 6.77 -20.22
C TRP A 262 -18.35 7.84 -21.13
N TYR A 263 -19.20 8.70 -20.59
CA TYR A 263 -19.84 9.79 -21.33
C TYR A 263 -19.78 11.07 -20.53
N LYS A 264 -19.31 12.16 -21.14
CA LYS A 264 -19.33 13.52 -20.63
C LYS A 264 -20.46 14.27 -21.33
N LEU A 265 -21.49 14.67 -20.59
CA LEU A 265 -22.70 15.29 -21.17
C LEU A 265 -22.39 16.67 -21.76
N TYR A 266 -21.54 17.45 -21.09
CA TYR A 266 -21.24 18.81 -21.51
C TYR A 266 -20.51 18.90 -22.85
N SER A 267 -19.52 18.03 -23.09
CA SER A 267 -18.71 18.06 -24.31
C SER A 267 -19.14 17.05 -25.36
N ASN A 268 -20.14 16.21 -25.09
CA ASN A 268 -20.50 15.03 -25.89
C ASN A 268 -19.36 14.02 -26.09
N ASN A 269 -18.26 14.16 -25.36
CA ASN A 269 -17.14 13.22 -25.44
C ASN A 269 -17.50 11.92 -24.73
N TRP A 270 -17.17 10.83 -25.39
CA TRP A 270 -17.35 9.48 -24.92
C TRP A 270 -16.12 8.62 -25.16
N SER A 271 -15.97 7.57 -24.34
CA SER A 271 -15.01 6.51 -24.58
C SER A 271 -15.60 5.15 -24.28
N ALA A 272 -15.22 4.16 -25.08
CA ALA A 272 -15.65 2.78 -24.93
C ALA A 272 -14.42 1.88 -24.88
N VAL A 273 -14.41 0.93 -23.96
CA VAL A 273 -13.33 -0.04 -23.80
C VAL A 273 -13.91 -1.42 -23.61
N TYR A 274 -13.63 -2.30 -24.55
CA TYR A 274 -13.82 -3.73 -24.42
C TYR A 274 -12.56 -4.38 -23.87
N LYS A 275 -12.75 -5.36 -22.99
CA LYS A 275 -11.69 -6.16 -22.41
C LYS A 275 -12.09 -7.62 -22.43
N HIS A 276 -11.26 -8.45 -23.06
CA HIS A 276 -11.33 -9.89 -22.99
C HIS A 276 -10.15 -10.42 -22.15
N THR A 277 -10.42 -11.33 -21.23
CA THR A 277 -9.38 -12.00 -20.45
C THR A 277 -9.41 -13.49 -20.75
N TYR A 278 -8.39 -14.00 -21.44
CA TYR A 278 -8.25 -15.41 -21.72
C TYR A 278 -7.39 -16.06 -20.62
N LYS A 279 -8.01 -16.90 -19.80
CA LYS A 279 -7.41 -17.50 -18.58
C LYS A 279 -6.79 -16.39 -17.68
N LYS A 280 -5.66 -16.66 -17.02
CA LYS A 280 -4.97 -15.68 -16.15
C LYS A 280 -3.86 -14.90 -16.87
N SER A 281 -3.40 -15.39 -18.02
CA SER A 281 -2.13 -14.98 -18.64
C SER A 281 -2.28 -14.12 -19.89
N PHE A 282 -3.49 -14.03 -20.47
CA PHE A 282 -3.71 -13.28 -21.70
C PHE A 282 -4.86 -12.30 -21.53
N LYS A 283 -4.65 -11.07 -21.97
CA LYS A 283 -5.67 -10.05 -21.91
C LYS A 283 -5.60 -9.18 -23.15
N LEU A 284 -6.71 -9.16 -23.86
CA LEU A 284 -6.96 -8.24 -24.95
C LEU A 284 -7.78 -7.08 -24.41
N LYS A 285 -7.45 -5.88 -24.87
CA LYS A 285 -8.31 -4.71 -24.75
C LYS A 285 -8.38 -4.04 -26.10
N ALA A 286 -9.54 -3.52 -26.43
CA ALA A 286 -9.70 -2.58 -27.52
C ALA A 286 -10.57 -1.43 -27.01
N GLY A 287 -10.30 -0.22 -27.46
CA GLY A 287 -11.08 0.93 -27.06
C GLY A 287 -11.00 2.06 -28.06
N TYR A 288 -11.88 3.01 -27.86
CA TYR A 288 -11.94 4.26 -28.59
C TYR A 288 -12.20 5.39 -27.61
N ASP A 289 -11.53 6.52 -27.82
CA ASP A 289 -11.74 7.75 -27.08
C ASP A 289 -12.02 8.87 -28.08
N SER A 290 -13.22 9.47 -27.99
CA SER A 290 -13.65 10.53 -28.92
C SER A 290 -13.03 11.89 -28.62
N GLU A 291 -12.53 12.13 -27.40
CA GLU A 291 -11.91 13.41 -27.04
C GLU A 291 -10.57 13.58 -27.76
N VAL A 292 -9.82 12.49 -27.87
CA VAL A 292 -8.55 12.44 -28.64
C VAL A 292 -8.71 11.76 -30.00
N ARG A 293 -9.93 11.37 -30.36
CA ARG A 293 -10.30 10.69 -31.62
C ARG A 293 -9.37 9.51 -31.94
N LEU A 294 -9.13 8.66 -30.96
CA LEU A 294 -8.10 7.61 -31.03
C LEU A 294 -8.69 6.23 -30.76
N GLY A 295 -8.56 5.35 -31.76
CA GLY A 295 -8.75 3.92 -31.58
C GLY A 295 -7.47 3.28 -31.05
N TRP A 296 -7.59 2.33 -30.13
CA TRP A 296 -6.44 1.56 -29.67
C TRP A 296 -6.78 0.10 -29.38
N ALA A 297 -5.81 -0.77 -29.58
CA ALA A 297 -5.89 -2.18 -29.19
C ALA A 297 -4.62 -2.55 -28.45
N SER A 298 -4.72 -3.35 -27.38
CA SER A 298 -3.57 -3.86 -26.67
C SER A 298 -3.73 -5.33 -26.31
N ILE A 299 -2.65 -6.08 -26.46
CA ILE A 299 -2.54 -7.45 -25.97
C ILE A 299 -1.47 -7.50 -24.88
N TRP A 300 -1.80 -8.20 -23.80
CA TRP A 300 -0.93 -8.42 -22.66
C TRP A 300 -0.70 -9.91 -22.47
N VAL A 301 0.56 -10.29 -22.39
CA VAL A 301 1.01 -11.65 -22.10
C VAL A 301 1.73 -11.67 -20.75
N GLY A 302 1.20 -12.44 -19.81
CA GLY A 302 1.63 -12.55 -18.41
C GLY A 302 0.47 -12.41 -17.42
N ASP A 303 0.63 -12.98 -16.22
CA ASP A 303 -0.43 -13.00 -15.19
C ASP A 303 -1.00 -11.60 -14.88
N LYS A 304 -2.34 -11.51 -14.95
CA LYS A 304 -3.20 -10.33 -14.74
C LYS A 304 -2.87 -9.52 -13.49
N ASN A 305 -2.53 -10.18 -12.39
CA ASN A 305 -2.20 -9.56 -11.10
C ASN A 305 -0.75 -9.86 -10.66
N GLY A 306 -0.04 -10.65 -11.45
CA GLY A 306 1.29 -11.11 -11.12
C GLY A 306 2.32 -10.01 -11.20
N ARG A 307 3.25 -9.93 -10.26
CA ARG A 307 4.54 -9.28 -10.53
C ARG A 307 5.23 -10.08 -11.64
N ALA A 308 6.23 -9.53 -12.33
CA ALA A 308 7.08 -10.34 -13.23
C ALA A 308 7.59 -11.63 -12.56
N ARG A 309 7.62 -11.69 -11.21
CA ARG A 309 7.85 -12.89 -10.39
C ARG A 309 7.01 -14.12 -10.76
N THR A 310 5.73 -13.96 -11.10
CA THR A 310 4.75 -15.08 -11.22
C THR A 310 4.33 -15.36 -12.65
N ALA A 311 4.83 -14.59 -13.63
CA ALA A 311 4.57 -14.83 -15.04
C ALA A 311 5.45 -15.97 -15.57
N PRO A 312 5.00 -16.72 -16.60
CA PRO A 312 5.84 -17.67 -17.31
C PRO A 312 7.18 -17.04 -17.70
N MET A 313 8.28 -17.73 -17.44
CA MET A 313 9.64 -17.25 -17.69
C MET A 313 10.00 -15.91 -17.02
N LYS A 314 9.23 -15.46 -16.03
CA LYS A 314 9.38 -14.14 -15.37
C LYS A 314 9.38 -12.95 -16.33
N MET A 315 8.57 -13.02 -17.38
CA MET A 315 8.50 -12.03 -18.46
C MET A 315 7.08 -11.48 -18.63
N LYS A 316 6.97 -10.22 -19.06
CA LYS A 316 5.72 -9.60 -19.50
C LYS A 316 5.94 -8.89 -20.83
N VAL A 317 4.99 -9.06 -21.74
CA VAL A 317 5.00 -8.39 -23.03
C VAL A 317 3.65 -7.70 -23.23
N GLN A 318 3.72 -6.46 -23.68
CA GLN A 318 2.57 -5.66 -24.07
C GLN A 318 2.79 -5.18 -25.49
N PHE A 319 1.79 -5.32 -26.34
CA PHE A 319 1.72 -4.61 -27.61
C PHE A 319 0.52 -3.66 -27.57
N MET A 320 0.65 -2.48 -28.16
CA MET A 320 -0.40 -1.48 -28.30
C MET A 320 -0.37 -0.90 -29.70
N LEU A 321 -1.47 -1.02 -30.43
CA LEU A 321 -1.71 -0.29 -31.68
C LEU A 321 -2.57 0.92 -31.36
N GLN A 322 -2.16 2.09 -31.86
CA GLN A 322 -2.91 3.34 -31.80
C GLN A 322 -3.21 3.80 -33.24
N VAL A 323 -4.47 4.11 -33.52
CA VAL A 323 -4.98 4.51 -34.84
C VAL A 323 -5.79 5.79 -34.67
N PRO A 324 -5.22 6.96 -35.03
CA PRO A 324 -5.96 8.22 -35.04
C PRO A 324 -7.09 8.17 -36.07
N GLN A 325 -8.25 8.74 -35.73
CA GLN A 325 -9.41 8.77 -36.62
C GLN A 325 -9.15 9.62 -37.87
N ASP A 326 -8.43 10.74 -37.70
CA ASP A 326 -8.20 11.73 -38.76
C ASP A 326 -7.02 11.41 -39.68
N ASP A 327 -6.07 10.61 -39.19
CA ASP A 327 -4.90 10.22 -39.96
C ASP A 327 -4.51 8.77 -39.63
N ILE A 328 -5.02 7.86 -40.45
CA ILE A 328 -4.68 6.44 -40.34
C ILE A 328 -3.20 6.21 -40.66
N LYS A 329 -2.56 7.07 -41.48
CA LYS A 329 -1.14 6.90 -41.84
C LYS A 329 -0.21 7.19 -40.65
N SER A 330 -0.65 7.98 -39.68
CA SER A 330 0.07 8.19 -38.41
C SER A 330 -0.18 7.10 -37.35
N SER A 331 -0.72 5.95 -37.75
CA SER A 331 -0.89 4.81 -36.84
C SER A 331 0.45 4.36 -36.26
N THR A 332 0.48 4.11 -34.95
CA THR A 332 1.70 3.75 -34.23
C THR A 332 1.53 2.40 -33.53
N LEU A 333 2.51 1.51 -33.71
CA LEU A 333 2.63 0.27 -32.95
C LEU A 333 3.71 0.44 -31.88
N MET A 334 3.30 0.37 -30.62
CA MET A 334 4.19 0.36 -29.47
C MET A 334 4.24 -1.04 -28.86
N PHE A 335 5.39 -1.40 -28.31
CA PHE A 335 5.55 -2.61 -27.52
C PHE A 335 6.47 -2.36 -26.33
N ARG A 336 6.16 -3.07 -25.25
CA ARG A 336 6.91 -3.00 -24.00
C ARG A 336 7.22 -4.40 -23.53
N VAL A 337 8.49 -4.66 -23.25
CA VAL A 337 8.98 -5.97 -22.83
C VAL A 337 9.68 -5.82 -21.49
N LYS A 338 9.17 -6.52 -20.48
CA LYS A 338 9.76 -6.53 -19.13
C LYS A 338 10.21 -7.92 -18.77
N LYS A 339 11.50 -8.08 -18.45
CA LYS A 339 12.11 -9.34 -18.04
C LYS A 339 12.71 -9.19 -16.64
N ARG A 340 12.52 -10.23 -15.82
CA ARG A 340 13.11 -10.31 -14.48
C ARG A 340 13.97 -11.56 -14.35
N TRP A 341 15.10 -11.39 -13.67
CA TRP A 341 16.00 -12.44 -13.23
C TRP A 341 16.11 -12.39 -11.71
N ASP A 342 16.04 -13.55 -11.06
CA ASP A 342 16.38 -13.69 -9.65
C ASP A 342 17.64 -14.56 -9.61
N ILE A 343 18.72 -14.03 -9.06
CA ILE A 343 20.05 -14.61 -8.97
C ILE A 343 20.28 -14.92 -7.48
N LEU A 344 20.68 -16.15 -7.18
CA LEU A 344 20.97 -16.63 -5.82
C LEU A 344 22.48 -16.72 -5.60
#